data_AF-A0A6V7KNW2-F1
#
_entry.id   AF-A0A6V7KNW2-F1
#
_cell.length_a   1.000
_cell.length_b   1.000
_cell.length_c   1.000
_cell.angle_alpha   90.00
_cell.angle_beta   90.00
_cell.angle_gamma   90.00
#
_symmetry.space_group_name_H-M   'P 1'
#
loop_
_entity.id
_entity.type
_entity.pdbx_description
1 polymer ?
#
loop_
_entity_poly.entity_id
_entity_poly.type
_entity_poly.pdbx_seq_one_letter_code
_entity_poly.pdbx_strand_id
1 'polypeptide(L)' 'YTANPKSILIYDTKIKPTKKRPKGGYVSATEGLDRVRKGGFAYHITKATGYKVIA' A
#
# COMPACT_ATOMS: atom_id res chain seq x y z
N TYR A 1 -1.34 6.95 14.79
CA TYR A 1 0.06 7.29 14.46
C TYR A 1 0.96 6.19 14.99
N THR A 2 1.49 5.32 14.12
CA THR A 2 2.43 4.27 14.55
C THR A 2 3.82 4.88 14.66
N ALA A 3 4.20 5.33 15.86
CA ALA A 3 5.51 5.89 16.21
C ALA A 3 6.67 4.87 16.18
N ASN A 4 6.49 3.72 15.51
CA ASN A 4 7.50 2.68 15.44
C ASN A 4 8.58 3.06 14.41
N PRO A 5 9.85 3.24 14.81
CA PRO A 5 10.92 3.67 13.92
C PRO A 5 11.16 2.68 12.75
N LYS A 6 10.90 1.38 12.94
CA LYS A 6 11.02 0.39 11.87
C LYS A 6 9.97 0.59 10.77
N SER A 7 8.74 0.94 11.14
CA SER A 7 7.67 1.20 10.18
C SER A 7 7.98 2.44 9.34
N ILE A 8 8.57 3.47 9.94
CA ILE A 8 9.02 4.69 9.25
C ILE A 8 10.12 4.33 8.23
N LEU A 9 11.11 3.53 8.64
CA LEU A 9 12.19 3.11 7.75
C LEU A 9 11.69 2.28 6.55
N ILE A 10 10.77 1.34 6.78
CA ILE A 10 10.18 0.53 5.70
C ILE A 10 9.39 1.42 4.74
N TYR A 11 8.62 2.37 5.27
CA TYR A 11 7.91 3.34 4.45
C TYR A 11 8.88 4.13 3.58
N ASP A 12 9.91 4.70 4.19
CA ASP A 12 10.87 5.57 3.50
C ASP A 12 11.69 4.83 2.44
N THR A 13 12.07 3.59 2.71
CA THR A 13 12.97 2.84 1.82
C THR A 13 12.24 1.97 0.79
N LYS A 14 11.01 1.51 1.05
CA LYS A 14 10.31 0.51 0.22
C LYS A 14 8.96 0.96 -0.34
N ILE A 15 8.26 1.88 0.34
CA ILE A 15 6.86 2.21 0.02
C ILE A 15 6.73 3.60 -0.61
N LYS A 16 7.52 4.59 -0.16
CA LYS A 16 7.34 5.99 -0.60
C LYS A 16 7.51 6.14 -2.13
N PRO A 17 6.71 7.01 -2.76
CA PRO A 17 6.94 7.43 -4.12
C PRO A 17 8.33 8.04 -4.31
N THR A 18 8.97 7.71 -5.43
CA THR A 18 10.26 8.28 -5.84
C THR A 18 10.21 8.71 -7.30
N LYS A 19 11.19 9.49 -7.78
CA LYS A 19 11.28 9.85 -9.20
C LYS A 19 11.27 8.63 -10.14
N LYS A 20 11.87 7.51 -9.72
CA LYS A 20 11.90 6.25 -10.49
C LYS A 20 10.62 5.42 -10.33
N ARG A 21 9.87 5.60 -9.25
CA ARG A 21 8.63 4.87 -8.95
C ARG A 21 7.56 5.82 -8.42
N PRO A 22 6.87 6.55 -9.31
CA PRO A 22 5.95 7.63 -8.92
C PRO A 22 4.70 7.14 -8.17
N LYS A 23 4.33 5.87 -8.33
CA LYS A 23 3.22 5.24 -7.57
C LYS A 23 3.67 4.61 -6.24
N GLY A 24 4.95 4.71 -5.87
CA GLY A 24 5.47 4.07 -4.66
C GLY A 24 5.20 2.56 -4.64
N GLY A 25 5.01 1.97 -3.46
CA GLY A 25 4.59 0.58 -3.26
C GLY A 25 3.09 0.33 -3.33
N TYR A 26 2.32 1.28 -3.86
CA TYR A 26 0.88 1.17 -3.93
C TYR A 26 0.45 0.56 -5.27
N VAL A 27 -0.46 -0.41 -5.18
CA VAL A 27 -1.13 -1.05 -6.32
C VAL A 27 -2.62 -1.12 -6.02
N SER A 28 -3.45 -1.23 -7.06
CA SER A 28 -4.89 -1.40 -6.88
C SER A 28 -5.22 -2.74 -6.22
N ALA A 29 -6.44 -2.88 -5.68
CA ALA A 29 -6.88 -4.11 -5.05
C ALA A 29 -6.80 -5.32 -5.98
N THR A 30 -7.25 -5.14 -7.23
CA THR A 30 -7.26 -6.18 -8.27
C THR A 30 -5.84 -6.59 -8.65
N GLU A 31 -4.96 -5.62 -8.87
CA GLU A 31 -3.57 -5.86 -9.23
C GLU A 31 -2.79 -6.52 -8.08
N GLY A 32 -2.98 -6.06 -6.86
CA GLY A 32 -2.35 -6.64 -5.68
C GLY A 32 -2.79 -8.10 -5.46
N LEU A 33 -4.08 -8.39 -5.59
CA LEU A 33 -4.61 -9.76 -5.50
C LEU A 33 -4.09 -10.68 -6.61
N ASP A 34 -4.00 -10.19 -7.85
CA ASP A 34 -3.44 -10.96 -8.97
C ASP A 34 -1.97 -11.32 -8.73
N ARG A 35 -1.18 -10.39 -8.20
CA ARG A 35 0.22 -10.65 -7.84
C ARG A 35 0.37 -11.65 -6.70
N VAL A 36 -0.52 -11.62 -5.71
CA VAL A 36 -0.56 -12.65 -4.64
C VAL A 36 -0.86 -14.01 -5.24
N ARG A 37 -1.83 -14.11 -6.16
CA ARG A 37 -2.18 -15.37 -6.86
C ARG A 37 -1.03 -15.95 -7.66
N LYS A 38 -0.21 -15.10 -8.28
CA LYS A 38 0.99 -15.49 -9.02
C LYS A 38 2.15 -15.94 -8.11
N GLY A 39 2.04 -15.72 -6.81
CA GLY A 39 3.07 -16.08 -5.82
C GLY A 39 4.18 -15.03 -5.69
N GLY A 40 4.94 -15.13 -4.60
CA GLY A 40 6.09 -14.24 -4.34
C GLY A 40 5.74 -12.80 -3.94
N PHE A 41 4.46 -12.51 -3.69
CA PHE A 41 4.00 -11.17 -3.34
C PHE A 41 3.13 -11.20 -2.07
N ALA A 42 3.48 -10.38 -1.09
CA ALA A 42 2.64 -10.12 0.09
C ALA A 42 1.95 -8.77 -0.10
N TYR A 43 0.62 -8.76 -0.05
CA TYR A 43 -0.19 -7.56 -0.27
C TYR A 43 -1.09 -7.27 0.92
N HIS A 44 -1.03 -6.04 1.43
CA HIS A 44 -1.91 -5.55 2.47
C HIS A 44 -2.78 -4.42 1.91
N ILE A 45 -4.10 -4.55 2.06
CA ILE A 45 -5.07 -3.54 1.64
C ILE A 45 -6.13 -3.37 2.71
N THR A 46 -6.46 -2.11 3.00
CA THR A 46 -7.60 -1.76 3.85
C THR A 46 -8.78 -1.38 2.96
N LYS A 47 -9.88 -2.12 3.05
CA LYS A 47 -11.15 -1.75 2.39
C LYS A 47 -11.85 -0.69 3.24
N ALA A 48 -11.30 0.53 3.28
CA ALA A 48 -12.05 1.67 3.77
C ALA A 48 -13.01 2.13 2.65
N THR A 49 -14.15 1.45 2.50
CA THR A 49 -15.30 2.05 1.83
C THR A 49 -15.79 3.16 2.74
N GLY A 50 -15.30 4.38 2.52
CA GLY A 50 -15.89 5.56 3.12
C GLY A 50 -17.33 5.63 2.64
N TYR A 51 -18.30 5.35 3.52
CA TYR A 51 -19.68 5.70 3.24
C TYR A 51 -19.70 7.20 2.96
N LYS A 52 -20.23 7.60 1.81
CA LYS A 52 -20.50 9.02 1.56
C LYS A 52 -21.43 9.46 2.67
N VAL A 53 -20.96 10.33 3.57
CA VAL A 53 -21.85 10.99 4.53
C VAL A 53 -22.84 11.77 3.68
N ILE A 54 -24.07 11.29 3.60
CA ILE A 54 -25.17 12.02 2.98
C ILE A 54 -25.61 12.98 4.07
N ALA A 55 -25.13 14.21 3.99
CA ALA A 55 -25.68 15.33 4.74
C ALA A 55 -26.86 15.91 3.97
#